data_AF-A0AAJ3LMX9-F1
#
_entry.id   AF-A0AAJ3LMX9-F1
#
_cell.length_a   1.000
_cell.length_b   1.000
_cell.length_c   1.000
_cell.angle_alpha   90.00
_cell.angle_beta   90.00
_cell.angle_gamma   90.00
#
_symmetry.space_group_name_H-M   'P 1'
#
loop_
_entity.id
_entity.type
_entity.pdbx_description
1 polymer ?
#
loop_
_entity_poly.entity_id
_entity_poly.type
_entity_poly.pdbx_seq_one_letter_code
_entity_poly.pdbx_strand_id
1 'polypeptide(L)'
;MNTQIVITNRVIRRHGDLYCLNDLHKASGGEKRHRPSYWLALKQTSEIIEELNKEAAKAEITALKQNQQVIQSIHGGKQHGTFACKELVYAYAAWISPQFFLQVLRTYDAAISGSLPQVQGWRPPLLPLRPPRDYAAACALADETLREVNALNMRVAKVEHWLTYWRDVFIEDALAGTLPE
;
A
#
# COMPACT_ATOMS: atom_id res chain seq x y z
N MET A 1 12.79 2.95 -16.99
CA MET A 1 11.41 3.44 -16.74
C MET A 1 11.09 3.15 -15.28
N ASN A 2 10.83 4.18 -14.46
CA ASN A 2 10.48 4.01 -13.04
C ASN A 2 8.99 3.69 -12.91
N THR A 3 8.62 2.43 -13.06
CA THR A 3 7.24 1.98 -12.84
C THR A 3 6.94 2.02 -11.34
N GLN A 4 6.24 3.06 -10.91
CA GLN A 4 5.84 3.26 -9.53
C GLN A 4 4.70 2.30 -9.17
N ILE A 5 4.96 1.34 -8.28
CA ILE A 5 3.94 0.38 -7.84
C ILE A 5 3.21 0.96 -6.63
N VAL A 6 1.88 1.03 -6.72
CA VAL A 6 1.01 1.50 -5.64
C VAL A 6 0.15 0.33 -5.16
N ILE A 7 0.30 -0.05 -3.89
CA ILE A 7 -0.45 -1.13 -3.24
C ILE A 7 -1.29 -0.51 -2.13
N THR A 8 -2.61 -0.77 -2.13
CA THR A 8 -3.55 -0.24 -1.11
C THR A 8 -3.35 1.26 -0.84
N ASN A 9 -3.24 2.06 -1.90
CA ASN A 9 -3.03 3.51 -1.81
C ASN A 9 -1.69 3.96 -1.20
N ARG A 10 -0.69 3.07 -1.11
CA ARG A 10 0.68 3.40 -0.72
C ARG A 10 1.67 3.12 -1.84
N VAL A 11 2.54 4.08 -2.08
CA VAL A 11 3.68 3.92 -2.98
C VAL A 11 4.70 2.99 -2.32
N ILE A 12 5.06 1.91 -3.00
CA ILE A 12 6.14 1.02 -2.57
C ILE A 12 7.45 1.52 -3.17
N ARG A 13 8.39 1.91 -2.31
CA ARG A 13 9.72 2.33 -2.78
C ARG A 13 10.48 1.14 -3.36
N ARG A 14 11.20 1.40 -4.45
CA ARG A 14 12.07 0.44 -5.13
C ARG A 14 13.51 0.93 -5.12
N HIS A 15 14.45 0.03 -4.91
CA HIS A 15 15.89 0.25 -4.98
C HIS A 15 16.49 -0.81 -5.91
N GLY A 16 16.86 -0.41 -7.14
CA GLY A 16 17.23 -1.37 -8.19
C GLY A 16 16.06 -2.30 -8.52
N ASP A 17 16.22 -3.60 -8.30
CA ASP A 17 15.19 -4.63 -8.47
C ASP A 17 14.50 -5.05 -7.16
N LEU A 18 14.78 -4.35 -6.06
CA LEU A 18 14.28 -4.66 -4.73
C LEU A 18 13.19 -3.71 -4.27
N TYR A 19 12.20 -4.25 -3.57
CA TYR A 19 11.04 -3.54 -3.06
C TYR A 19 11.10 -3.40 -1.55
N CYS A 20 10.67 -2.24 -1.03
CA CYS A 20 10.71 -1.95 0.39
C CYS A 20 9.63 -2.72 1.17
N LEU A 21 10.04 -3.69 2.00
CA LEU A 21 9.15 -4.45 2.89
C LEU A 21 8.50 -3.56 3.96
N ASN A 22 9.18 -2.49 4.39
CA ASN A 22 8.62 -1.56 5.37
C ASN A 22 7.41 -0.78 4.81
N ASP A 23 7.43 -0.44 3.53
CA ASP A 23 6.29 0.22 2.89
C ASP A 23 5.15 -0.76 2.66
N LEU A 24 5.48 -2.02 2.35
CA LEU A 24 4.51 -3.10 2.23
C LEU A 24 3.82 -3.38 3.59
N HIS A 25 4.58 -3.41 4.68
CA HIS A 25 4.08 -3.55 6.04
C HIS A 25 3.09 -2.43 6.39
N LYS A 26 3.40 -1.19 5.99
CA LYS A 26 2.48 -0.06 6.17
C LYS A 26 1.24 -0.18 5.27
N ALA A 27 1.38 -0.71 4.06
CA ALA A 27 0.27 -0.95 3.14
C ALA A 27 -0.68 -2.06 3.63
N SER A 28 -0.17 -3.00 4.41
CA SER A 28 -0.96 -4.09 5.00
C SER A 28 -1.66 -3.74 6.31
N GLY A 29 -1.57 -2.48 6.78
CA GLY A 29 -2.18 -2.03 8.04
C GLY A 29 -1.20 -1.81 9.21
N GLY A 30 0.09 -2.10 9.05
CA GLY A 30 1.14 -1.67 9.99
C GLY A 30 1.12 -2.36 11.37
N GLU A 31 0.43 -3.49 11.51
CA GLU A 31 0.34 -4.22 12.77
C GLU A 31 1.71 -4.63 13.31
N LYS A 32 1.94 -4.47 14.62
CA LYS A 32 3.26 -4.73 15.24
C LYS A 32 3.73 -6.18 15.08
N ARG A 33 2.81 -7.15 15.10
CA ARG A 33 3.12 -8.58 14.90
C ARG A 33 3.70 -8.87 13.52
N HIS A 34 3.30 -8.09 12.51
CA HIS A 34 3.70 -8.29 11.11
C HIS A 34 4.99 -7.57 10.73
N ARG A 35 5.79 -7.09 11.69
CA ARG A 35 7.03 -6.37 11.35
C ARG A 35 7.98 -7.24 10.52
N PRO A 36 8.62 -6.67 9.47
CA PRO A 36 9.59 -7.42 8.64
C PRO A 36 10.70 -8.09 9.45
N SER A 37 11.15 -7.48 10.55
CA SER A 37 12.16 -8.04 11.44
C SER A 37 11.75 -9.38 12.06
N TYR A 38 10.48 -9.56 12.41
CA TYR A 38 9.98 -10.82 12.95
C TYR A 38 9.88 -11.88 11.87
N TRP A 39 9.41 -11.49 10.68
CA TRP A 39 9.32 -12.40 9.54
C TRP A 39 10.68 -12.93 9.09
N LEU A 40 11.71 -12.08 9.06
CA LEU A 40 13.09 -12.48 8.74
C LEU A 40 13.72 -13.41 9.78
N ALA A 41 13.22 -13.41 11.02
CA ALA A 41 13.70 -14.31 12.07
C ALA A 41 13.07 -15.72 11.98
N LEU A 42 12.04 -15.92 11.15
CA LEU A 42 11.40 -17.21 10.97
C LEU A 42 12.32 -18.16 10.18
N LYS A 43 12.39 -19.42 10.64
CA LYS A 43 13.18 -20.47 9.97
C LYS A 43 12.79 -20.64 8.50
N GLN A 44 11.50 -20.67 8.21
CA GLN A 44 10.97 -20.78 6.84
C GLN A 44 11.48 -19.65 5.94
N THR A 45 11.56 -18.43 6.45
CA THR A 45 12.04 -17.27 5.68
C THR A 45 13.52 -17.40 5.37
N SER A 46 14.32 -17.84 6.34
CA SER A 46 15.75 -18.11 6.12
C SER A 46 15.96 -19.19 5.07
N GLU A 47 15.18 -20.27 5.11
CA GLU A 47 15.23 -21.35 4.11
C GLU A 47 14.88 -20.85 2.70
N ILE A 48 13.86 -19.99 2.57
CA ILE A 48 13.50 -19.36 1.28
C ILE A 48 14.63 -18.47 0.78
N ILE A 49 15.24 -17.66 1.65
CA ILE A 49 16.36 -16.77 1.28
C ILE A 49 17.56 -17.60 0.82
N GLU A 50 17.88 -18.69 1.50
CA GLU A 50 18.95 -19.61 1.11
C GLU A 50 18.69 -20.24 -0.25
N GLU A 51 17.46 -20.69 -0.54
CA GLU A 51 17.14 -21.29 -1.82
C GLU A 51 17.23 -20.27 -2.97
N LEU A 52 16.70 -19.05 -2.76
CA LEU A 52 16.84 -17.96 -3.73
C LEU A 52 18.30 -17.58 -3.99
N ASN A 53 19.15 -17.58 -2.96
CA ASN A 53 20.58 -17.35 -3.12
C ASN A 53 21.26 -18.47 -3.92
N LYS A 54 20.86 -19.74 -3.73
CA LYS A 54 21.39 -20.87 -4.52
C LYS A 54 20.97 -20.78 -5.98
N GLU A 55 19.72 -20.42 -6.26
CA GLU A 55 19.23 -20.21 -7.63
C GLU A 55 19.99 -19.07 -8.32
N ALA A 56 20.18 -17.95 -7.61
CA ALA A 56 20.98 -16.84 -8.10
C ALA A 56 22.44 -17.24 -8.40
N ALA A 57 23.03 -18.13 -7.59
CA ALA A 57 24.38 -18.64 -7.80
C ALA A 57 24.49 -19.63 -8.98
N LYS A 58 23.44 -20.41 -9.25
CA LYS A 58 23.38 -21.39 -10.35
C LYS A 58 23.12 -20.76 -11.73
N ALA A 59 22.64 -19.53 -11.79
CA ALA A 59 22.45 -18.80 -13.04
C ALA A 59 23.81 -18.53 -13.72
N GLU A 60 24.28 -19.47 -14.53
CA GLU A 60 25.57 -19.45 -15.24
C GLU A 60 25.66 -18.38 -16.35
N ILE A 61 24.61 -17.61 -16.62
CA ILE A 61 24.63 -16.58 -17.67
C ILE A 61 25.22 -15.27 -17.11
N THR A 62 26.51 -15.13 -17.38
CA THR A 62 27.52 -14.12 -16.98
C THR A 62 27.17 -12.63 -17.17
N ALA A 63 25.97 -12.24 -17.62
CA ALA A 63 25.56 -10.83 -17.72
C ALA A 63 24.75 -10.31 -16.51
N LEU A 64 24.17 -11.21 -15.69
CA LEU A 64 23.30 -10.84 -14.55
C LEU A 64 23.94 -11.06 -13.17
N LYS A 65 25.14 -11.65 -13.12
CA LYS A 65 25.84 -12.03 -11.88
C LYS A 65 26.17 -10.88 -10.92
N GLN A 66 26.17 -9.63 -11.37
CA GLN A 66 26.86 -8.60 -10.58
C GLN A 66 26.08 -8.02 -9.40
N ASN A 67 24.74 -8.11 -9.32
CA ASN A 67 24.01 -7.38 -8.26
C ASN A 67 22.62 -7.96 -7.90
N GLN A 68 22.38 -9.27 -8.06
CA GLN A 68 21.11 -9.86 -7.66
C GLN A 68 21.08 -10.13 -6.14
N GLN A 69 21.16 -9.05 -5.36
CA GLN A 69 20.98 -9.12 -3.91
C GLN A 69 19.53 -9.51 -3.62
N VAL A 70 19.31 -10.68 -3.05
CA VAL A 70 17.96 -11.18 -2.69
C VAL A 70 17.29 -10.27 -1.64
N ILE A 71 18.11 -9.77 -0.70
CA ILE A 71 17.68 -8.87 0.37
C ILE A 71 18.78 -7.84 0.68
N GLN A 72 18.37 -6.60 0.94
CA GLN A 72 19.25 -5.51 1.32
C GLN A 72 18.62 -4.71 2.46
N SER A 73 19.31 -4.60 3.60
CA SER A 73 18.87 -3.74 4.70
C SER A 73 19.67 -2.43 4.68
N ILE A 74 18.98 -1.32 4.46
CA ILE A 74 19.58 0.02 4.48
C ILE A 74 19.31 0.65 5.84
N HIS A 75 20.37 0.89 6.60
CA HIS A 75 20.31 1.53 7.92
C HIS A 75 20.70 3.01 7.79
N GLY A 76 19.74 3.92 7.98
CA GLY A 76 19.96 5.37 7.95
C GLY A 76 19.50 6.06 6.66
N GLY A 77 19.32 7.38 6.74
CA GLY A 77 18.89 8.24 5.63
C GLY A 77 17.41 8.12 5.24
N LYS A 78 17.03 8.82 4.16
CA LYS A 78 15.66 8.84 3.64
C LYS A 78 15.21 7.48 3.06
N GLN A 79 16.15 6.63 2.69
CA GLN A 79 15.91 5.31 2.09
C GLN A 79 16.03 4.16 3.10
N HIS A 80 15.96 4.43 4.40
CA HIS A 80 16.02 3.35 5.39
C HIS A 80 14.88 2.33 5.22
N GLY A 81 15.20 1.07 5.47
CA GLY A 81 14.26 -0.05 5.40
C GLY A 81 14.90 -1.31 4.85
N THR A 82 14.15 -2.40 4.92
CA THR A 82 14.51 -3.67 4.31
C THR A 82 13.94 -3.73 2.90
N PHE A 83 14.79 -3.97 1.92
CA PHE A 83 14.45 -4.15 0.52
C PHE A 83 14.63 -5.60 0.13
N ALA A 84 13.67 -6.17 -0.59
CA ALA A 84 13.67 -7.58 -0.95
C ALA A 84 13.20 -7.78 -2.39
N CYS A 85 13.62 -8.89 -3.01
CA CYS A 85 13.18 -9.27 -4.35
C CYS A 85 11.67 -9.59 -4.40
N LYS A 86 11.13 -9.72 -5.62
CA LYS A 86 9.69 -9.93 -5.87
C LYS A 86 9.16 -11.19 -5.16
N GLU A 87 9.93 -12.27 -5.16
CA GLU A 87 9.60 -13.56 -4.57
C GLU A 87 9.42 -13.43 -3.05
N LEU A 88 10.34 -12.70 -2.40
CA LEU A 88 10.24 -12.42 -0.97
C LEU A 88 9.07 -11.49 -0.64
N VAL A 89 8.75 -10.53 -1.51
CA VAL A 89 7.55 -9.68 -1.34
C VAL A 89 6.28 -10.53 -1.31
N TYR A 90 6.18 -11.52 -2.20
CA TYR A 90 5.06 -12.46 -2.22
C TYR A 90 5.03 -13.35 -0.98
N ALA A 91 6.16 -13.93 -0.60
CA ALA A 91 6.25 -14.77 0.61
C ALA A 91 5.86 -13.98 1.88
N TYR A 92 6.32 -12.73 1.98
CA TYR A 92 5.97 -11.84 3.08
C TYR A 92 4.48 -11.47 3.07
N ALA A 93 3.93 -11.13 1.90
CA ALA A 93 2.50 -10.82 1.79
C ALA A 93 1.61 -12.01 2.15
N ALA A 94 1.99 -13.23 1.75
CA ALA A 94 1.31 -14.48 2.10
C ALA A 94 1.33 -14.76 3.60
N TRP A 95 2.45 -14.47 4.27
CA TRP A 95 2.57 -14.60 5.71
C TRP A 95 1.67 -13.62 6.48
N ILE A 96 1.47 -12.40 5.96
CA ILE A 96 0.60 -11.40 6.59
C ILE A 96 -0.88 -11.81 6.48
N SER A 97 -1.37 -12.02 5.26
CA SER A 97 -2.72 -12.55 5.04
C SER A 97 -2.92 -13.03 3.60
N PRO A 98 -3.75 -14.07 3.37
CA PRO A 98 -4.09 -14.52 2.02
C PRO A 98 -4.77 -13.43 1.17
N GLN A 99 -5.60 -12.59 1.79
CA GLN A 99 -6.27 -11.47 1.11
C GLN A 99 -5.25 -10.45 0.61
N PHE A 100 -4.26 -10.09 1.44
CA PHE A 100 -3.23 -9.15 1.07
C PHE A 100 -2.32 -9.70 -0.02
N PHE A 101 -1.96 -10.98 0.06
CA PHE A 101 -1.21 -11.67 -0.99
C PHE A 101 -1.87 -11.57 -2.37
N LEU A 102 -3.17 -11.86 -2.47
CA LEU A 102 -3.90 -11.74 -3.74
C LEU A 102 -3.91 -10.31 -4.30
N GLN A 103 -3.99 -9.32 -3.41
CA GLN A 103 -3.95 -7.92 -3.81
C GLN A 103 -2.57 -7.53 -4.36
N VAL A 104 -1.50 -7.94 -3.69
CA VAL A 104 -0.13 -7.73 -4.13
C VAL A 104 0.08 -8.39 -5.50
N LEU A 105 -0.29 -9.66 -5.63
CA LEU A 105 -0.19 -10.43 -6.88
C LEU A 105 -0.89 -9.73 -8.05
N ARG A 106 -2.17 -9.38 -7.89
CA ARG A 106 -2.95 -8.67 -8.93
C ARG A 106 -2.34 -7.33 -9.29
N THR A 107 -1.78 -6.61 -8.32
CA THR A 107 -1.14 -5.31 -8.57
C THR A 107 0.12 -5.46 -9.40
N TYR A 108 0.93 -6.50 -9.15
CA TYR A 108 2.10 -6.81 -9.96
C TYR A 108 1.73 -7.28 -11.36
N ASP A 109 0.74 -8.16 -11.51
CA ASP A 109 0.27 -8.62 -12.83
C ASP A 109 -0.28 -7.46 -13.66
N ALA A 110 -1.03 -6.55 -13.02
CA ALA A 110 -1.49 -5.30 -13.61
C ALA A 110 -0.33 -4.38 -14.02
N ALA A 111 0.72 -4.28 -13.20
CA ALA A 111 1.93 -3.51 -13.51
C ALA A 111 2.66 -4.01 -14.76
N ILE A 112 2.75 -5.33 -14.90
CA ILE A 112 3.40 -6.00 -16.03
C ILE A 112 2.54 -5.91 -17.28
N SER A 113 1.22 -6.08 -17.13
CA SER A 113 0.26 -6.03 -18.25
C SER A 113 -0.06 -4.60 -18.71
N GLY A 114 0.55 -3.57 -18.10
CA GLY A 114 0.25 -2.16 -18.39
C GLY A 114 -1.13 -1.69 -17.92
N SER A 115 -1.88 -2.55 -17.22
CA SER A 115 -3.24 -2.31 -16.74
C SER A 115 -3.25 -1.99 -15.24
N LEU A 116 -2.29 -1.17 -14.78
CA LEU A 116 -2.31 -0.71 -13.39
C LEU A 116 -3.67 -0.10 -13.10
N PRO A 117 -4.38 -0.53 -12.04
CA PRO A 117 -5.55 0.19 -11.59
C PRO A 117 -5.06 1.59 -11.23
N GLN A 118 -5.35 2.55 -12.11
CA GLN A 118 -5.23 3.95 -11.77
C GLN A 118 -5.95 4.10 -10.44
N VAL A 119 -5.29 4.70 -9.45
CA VAL A 119 -5.94 5.05 -8.18
C VAL A 119 -7.04 6.04 -8.53
N GLN A 120 -8.22 5.52 -8.89
CA GLN A 120 -9.46 6.27 -9.10
C GLN A 120 -10.04 6.57 -7.72
N GLY A 121 -9.23 7.17 -6.85
CA GLY A 121 -9.75 7.90 -5.72
C GLY A 121 -10.38 9.18 -6.23
N TRP A 122 -11.38 9.69 -5.53
CA TRP A 122 -11.85 11.05 -5.75
C TRP A 122 -10.64 12.00 -5.60
N ARG A 123 -10.28 12.67 -6.69
CA ARG A 123 -9.27 13.74 -6.70
C ARG A 123 -10.03 15.06 -6.86
N PRO A 124 -9.94 15.98 -5.89
CA PRO A 124 -10.45 17.33 -6.13
C PRO A 124 -9.70 17.96 -7.31
N PRO A 125 -10.35 18.86 -8.08
CA PRO A 125 -9.66 19.69 -9.04
C PRO A 125 -8.45 20.39 -8.39
N LEU A 126 -7.32 20.43 -9.10
CA LEU A 126 -6.15 21.11 -8.58
C LEU A 126 -6.42 22.62 -8.56
N LEU A 127 -6.13 23.26 -7.42
CA LEU A 127 -6.11 24.72 -7.37
C LEU A 127 -5.12 25.26 -8.41
N PRO A 128 -5.41 26.41 -9.03
CA PRO A 128 -4.50 27.01 -9.99
C PRO A 128 -3.12 27.25 -9.33
N LEU A 129 -2.05 26.90 -10.05
CA LEU A 129 -0.67 27.05 -9.57
C LEU A 129 -0.26 28.51 -9.34
N ARG A 130 -1.05 29.46 -9.86
CA ARG A 130 -0.83 30.90 -9.73
C ARG A 130 -2.01 31.53 -8.98
N PRO A 131 -1.76 32.53 -8.12
CA PRO A 131 -2.82 33.31 -7.51
C PRO A 131 -3.75 33.93 -8.57
N PRO A 132 -5.07 34.04 -8.28
CA PRO A 132 -6.02 34.76 -9.14
C PRO A 132 -5.54 36.18 -9.43
N ARG A 133 -5.76 36.65 -10.66
CA ARG A 133 -5.22 37.92 -11.16
C ARG A 133 -5.97 39.15 -10.62
N ASP A 134 -7.18 38.93 -10.14
CA ASP A 134 -8.12 39.93 -9.66
C ASP A 134 -8.97 39.40 -8.49
N TYR A 135 -9.55 40.32 -7.72
CA TYR A 135 -10.31 40.00 -6.51
C TYR A 135 -11.59 39.21 -6.82
N ALA A 136 -12.25 39.48 -7.94
CA ALA A 136 -13.47 38.77 -8.33
C ALA A 136 -13.19 37.29 -8.62
N ALA A 137 -12.09 37.00 -9.34
CA ALA A 137 -11.62 35.64 -9.55
C ALA A 137 -11.22 34.94 -8.23
N ALA A 138 -10.66 35.68 -7.26
CA ALA A 138 -10.35 35.13 -5.94
C ALA A 138 -11.61 34.76 -5.14
N CYS A 139 -12.63 35.61 -5.14
CA CYS A 139 -13.92 35.32 -4.51
C CYS A 139 -14.62 34.12 -5.15
N ALA A 140 -14.63 34.04 -6.49
CA ALA A 140 -15.24 32.92 -7.20
C ALA A 140 -14.59 31.58 -6.87
N LEU A 141 -13.26 31.54 -6.80
CA LEU A 141 -12.51 30.34 -6.38
C LEU A 141 -12.82 29.97 -4.93
N ALA A 142 -12.91 30.95 -4.02
CA ALA A 142 -13.27 30.71 -2.63
C ALA A 142 -14.68 30.10 -2.51
N ASP A 143 -15.67 30.64 -3.22
CA ASP A 143 -17.04 30.11 -3.24
C ASP A 143 -17.11 28.68 -3.81
N GLU A 144 -16.33 28.40 -4.86
CA GLU A 144 -16.23 27.07 -5.44
C GLU A 144 -15.65 26.07 -4.44
N THR A 145 -14.52 26.39 -3.81
CA THR A 145 -13.91 25.52 -2.78
C THR A 145 -14.84 25.31 -1.58
N LEU A 146 -15.59 26.33 -1.17
CA LEU A 146 -16.56 26.22 -0.08
C LEU A 146 -17.70 25.26 -0.43
N ARG A 147 -18.20 25.28 -1.68
CA ARG A 147 -19.21 24.33 -2.16
C ARG A 147 -18.67 22.90 -2.15
N GLU A 148 -17.43 22.69 -2.56
CA GLU A 148 -16.79 21.37 -2.52
C GLU A 148 -16.68 20.83 -1.09
N VAL A 149 -16.23 21.67 -0.15
CA VAL A 149 -16.15 21.30 1.27
C VAL A 149 -17.52 20.94 1.82
N ASN A 150 -18.55 21.74 1.52
CA ASN A 150 -19.91 21.45 1.97
C ASN A 150 -20.45 20.13 1.39
N ALA A 151 -20.17 19.84 0.12
CA ALA A 151 -20.56 18.57 -0.49
C ALA A 151 -19.86 17.36 0.18
N LEU A 152 -18.59 17.49 0.54
CA LEU A 152 -17.87 16.46 1.29
C LEU A 152 -18.43 16.28 2.70
N ASN A 153 -18.71 17.37 3.41
CA ASN A 153 -19.31 17.33 4.74
C ASN A 153 -20.66 16.60 4.73
N MET A 154 -21.48 16.82 3.69
CA MET A 154 -22.73 16.09 3.50
C MET A 154 -22.50 14.58 3.31
N ARG A 155 -21.46 14.18 2.57
CA ARG A 155 -21.09 12.76 2.41
C ARG A 155 -20.64 12.14 3.73
N VAL A 156 -19.82 12.87 4.49
CA VAL A 156 -19.36 12.43 5.82
C VAL A 156 -20.54 12.25 6.77
N ALA A 157 -21.43 13.25 6.87
CA ALA A 157 -22.63 13.17 7.70
C ALA A 157 -23.50 11.96 7.36
N LYS A 158 -23.65 11.63 6.07
CA LYS A 158 -24.39 10.45 5.63
C LYS A 158 -23.74 9.14 6.09
N VAL A 159 -22.42 9.05 6.01
CA VAL A 159 -21.67 7.87 6.50
C VAL A 159 -21.73 7.77 8.02
N GLU A 160 -21.58 8.87 8.75
CA GLU A 160 -21.71 8.93 10.21
C GLU A 160 -23.11 8.51 10.68
N HIS A 161 -24.14 8.92 9.95
CA HIS A 161 -25.51 8.47 10.20
C HIS A 161 -25.63 6.95 10.06
N TRP A 162 -25.08 6.37 8.99
CA TRP A 162 -25.05 4.92 8.83
C TRP A 162 -24.24 4.21 9.93
N LEU A 163 -23.10 4.77 10.34
CA LEU A 163 -22.30 4.21 11.42
C LEU A 163 -23.06 4.21 12.74
N THR A 164 -23.79 5.30 13.04
CA THR A 164 -24.64 5.39 14.23
C THR A 164 -25.76 4.36 14.17
N TYR A 165 -26.47 4.29 13.05
CA TYR A 165 -27.53 3.30 12.82
C TYR A 165 -27.05 1.87 13.05
N TRP A 166 -25.94 1.47 12.43
CA TRP A 166 -25.40 0.12 12.58
C TRP A 166 -24.91 -0.14 14.00
N ARG A 167 -24.30 0.85 14.67
CA ARG A 167 -23.89 0.71 16.06
C ARG A 167 -25.08 0.44 16.98
N ASP A 168 -26.20 1.12 16.75
CA ASP A 168 -27.40 0.97 17.57
C ASP A 168 -28.07 -0.39 17.30
N VAL A 169 -28.14 -0.84 16.04
CA VAL A 169 -28.61 -2.19 15.66
C VAL A 169 -27.78 -3.29 16.34
N PHE A 170 -26.44 -3.19 16.30
CA PHE A 170 -25.57 -4.17 16.96
C PHE A 170 -25.69 -4.18 18.49
N ILE A 171 -26.02 -3.03 19.11
CA ILE A 171 -26.28 -2.95 20.56
C ILE A 171 -27.63 -3.60 20.89
N GLU A 172 -28.67 -3.40 20.08
CA GLU A 172 -29.96 -4.07 20.27
C GLU A 172 -29.86 -5.59 20.10
N ASP A 173 -29.13 -6.09 19.09
CA ASP A 173 -28.89 -7.52 18.91
C ASP A 173 -28.10 -8.15 20.07
N ALA A 174 -27.10 -7.43 20.60
CA ALA A 174 -26.33 -7.88 21.77
C ALA A 174 -27.18 -7.90 23.05
N LEU A 175 -28.15 -7.00 23.19
CA LEU A 175 -29.10 -6.96 24.31
C LEU A 175 -30.26 -7.97 24.14
N ALA A 176 -30.62 -8.32 22.90
CA ALA A 176 -31.67 -9.28 22.57
C ALA A 176 -31.23 -10.75 22.70
N GLY A 177 -29.94 -11.04 22.90
CA GLY A 177 -29.43 -12.38 23.18
C GLY A 177 -29.45 -13.35 22.00
N THR A 178 -29.77 -12.88 20.80
CA THR A 178 -29.72 -13.66 19.56
C THR A 178 -28.43 -13.38 18.81
N LEU A 179 -27.36 -14.08 19.19
CA LEU A 179 -26.22 -14.28 18.29
C LEU A 179 -26.69 -15.22 17.15
N PRO A 180 -26.53 -14.85 15.87
CA PRO A 180 -26.65 -15.82 14.79
C PRO A 180 -25.42 -16.74 14.80
N GLU A 181 -25.65 -18.06 14.67
CA GLU A 181 -24.63 -19.07 14.37
C GLU A 181 -23.91 -18.81 13.04
#